data_AF-A0A3S5A9L9-F1
#
_entry.id   AF-A0A3S5A9L9-F1
#
_cell.length_a   1.000
_cell.length_b   1.000
_cell.length_c   1.000
_cell.angle_alpha   90.00
_cell.angle_beta   90.00
_cell.angle_gamma   90.00
#
_symmetry.space_group_name_H-M   'P 1'
#
loop_
_entity.id
_entity.type
_entity.pdbx_description
1 polymer ?
#
loop_
_entity_poly.entity_id
_entity_poly.type
_entity_poly.pdbx_seq_one_letter_code
_entity_poly.pdbx_strand_id
1 'polypeptide(L)'
;MDQMDEELNNTGSSPDSDPLFAWSPAKGECKVMCFHPRSELHLASMSTDDIKQIIDCWCLLTQEYASDGRFKWIQIFENRGELMGSSNPHPHCQVCIDIDISKKIKQLLLIFTPISLSTLYISFLQKN
;
A
#
# COMPACT_ATOMS: atom_id res chain seq x y z
N MET A 1 -43.19 7.69 44.65
CA MET A 1 -42.31 8.79 44.19
C MET A 1 -40.94 8.17 44.01
N ASP A 2 -40.76 7.12 43.21
CA ASP A 2 -41.19 6.88 41.82
C ASP A 2 -40.81 8.03 40.90
N GLN A 3 -39.96 7.73 39.93
CA GLN A 3 -39.32 8.59 38.92
C GLN A 3 -38.00 9.21 39.38
N MET A 4 -36.88 8.50 39.15
CA MET A 4 -35.58 9.12 38.84
C MET A 4 -34.45 8.16 38.36
N ASP A 5 -34.72 6.86 38.14
CA ASP A 5 -33.67 5.90 37.70
C ASP A 5 -33.99 5.21 36.34
N GLU A 6 -34.65 5.91 35.41
CA GLU A 6 -35.05 5.32 34.12
C GLU A 6 -34.78 6.22 32.91
N GLU A 7 -33.56 6.79 32.83
CA GLU A 7 -33.06 7.47 31.60
C GLU A 7 -31.61 7.06 31.26
N LEU A 8 -31.31 5.75 31.30
CA LEU A 8 -30.01 5.23 30.84
C LEU A 8 -30.10 4.17 29.75
N ASN A 9 -31.26 3.95 29.12
CA ASN A 9 -31.41 2.95 28.07
C ASN A 9 -32.46 3.32 27.01
N ASN A 10 -32.21 4.33 26.16
CA ASN A 10 -32.72 4.29 24.77
C ASN A 10 -32.12 5.38 23.84
N THR A 11 -30.97 5.11 23.24
CA THR A 11 -30.75 5.48 21.84
C THR A 11 -30.12 4.28 21.14
N GLY A 12 -30.97 3.37 20.70
CA GLY A 12 -30.60 2.27 19.82
C GLY A 12 -30.18 2.76 18.44
N SER A 13 -28.95 3.27 18.34
CA SER A 13 -28.21 3.32 17.07
C SER A 13 -26.94 2.52 17.27
N SER A 14 -26.81 1.37 16.60
CA SER A 14 -25.51 0.74 16.41
C SER A 14 -24.52 1.83 15.94
N PRO A 15 -23.37 2.02 16.61
CA PRO A 15 -22.42 3.09 16.26
C PRO A 15 -21.78 2.91 14.87
N ASP A 16 -22.16 1.85 14.15
CA ASP A 16 -21.55 1.39 12.90
C ASP A 16 -22.25 1.84 11.62
N SER A 17 -23.35 2.58 11.70
CA SER A 17 -24.18 2.85 10.52
C SER A 17 -24.65 4.30 10.40
N ASP A 18 -23.83 5.27 10.82
CA ASP A 18 -24.04 6.64 10.36
C ASP A 18 -23.55 6.75 8.89
N PRO A 19 -24.43 7.01 7.90
CA PRO A 19 -24.05 7.10 6.49
C PRO A 19 -23.04 8.23 6.20
N LEU A 20 -22.88 9.21 7.10
CA LEU A 20 -21.86 10.25 6.98
C LEU A 20 -20.48 9.80 7.46
N PHE A 21 -20.40 8.76 8.29
CA PHE A 21 -19.16 8.30 8.94
C PHE A 21 -18.92 6.80 8.68
N ALA A 22 -18.78 6.45 7.40
CA ALA A 22 -18.41 5.10 7.00
C ALA A 22 -16.95 4.80 7.38
N TRP A 23 -16.73 3.69 8.09
CA TRP A 23 -15.40 3.20 8.44
C TRP A 23 -15.34 1.68 8.28
N SER A 24 -14.14 1.14 8.14
CA SER A 24 -13.88 -0.29 8.20
C SER A 24 -12.48 -0.54 8.74
N PRO A 25 -12.22 -1.67 9.43
CA PRO A 25 -10.89 -2.01 9.88
C PRO A 25 -9.93 -2.18 8.69
N ALA A 26 -8.80 -1.50 8.72
CA ALA A 26 -7.69 -1.78 7.82
C ALA A 26 -7.09 -3.14 8.19
N LYS A 27 -6.93 -4.03 7.20
CA LYS A 27 -6.29 -5.33 7.37
C LYS A 27 -5.27 -5.53 6.28
N GLY A 28 -4.08 -5.95 6.67
CA GLY A 28 -2.94 -6.04 5.79
C GLY A 28 -1.67 -6.30 6.57
N GLU A 29 -0.57 -6.30 5.84
CA GLU A 29 0.77 -6.45 6.37
C GLU A 29 1.66 -5.31 5.88
N CYS A 30 2.53 -4.82 6.76
CA CYS A 30 3.55 -3.84 6.42
C CYS A 30 4.92 -4.48 6.64
N LYS A 31 5.77 -4.47 5.62
CA LYS A 31 7.15 -4.94 5.70
C LYS A 31 8.13 -3.85 5.35
N VAL A 32 9.35 -4.00 5.87
CA VAL A 32 10.53 -3.23 5.46
C VAL A 32 11.51 -4.22 4.85
N MET A 33 12.08 -3.86 3.71
CA MET A 33 13.13 -4.64 3.04
C MET A 33 14.36 -3.74 2.89
N CYS A 34 15.43 -4.08 3.60
CA CYS A 34 16.71 -3.42 3.43
C CYS A 34 17.36 -3.88 2.13
N PHE A 35 17.90 -2.94 1.36
CA PHE A 35 18.51 -3.23 0.06
C PHE A 35 19.94 -3.76 0.17
N HIS A 36 20.71 -3.25 1.14
CA HIS A 36 22.13 -3.53 1.22
C HIS A 36 22.68 -3.27 2.64
N PRO A 37 23.65 -4.05 3.17
CA PRO A 37 24.19 -3.87 4.52
C PRO A 37 24.92 -2.53 4.74
N ARG A 38 25.53 -1.97 3.69
CA ARG A 38 26.12 -0.62 3.70
C ARG A 38 25.04 0.46 3.69
N SER A 39 24.95 1.24 4.78
CA SER A 39 23.97 2.32 4.96
C SER A 39 24.14 3.53 4.03
N GLU A 40 25.33 3.74 3.48
CA GLU A 40 25.64 4.91 2.62
C GLU A 40 25.18 4.72 1.17
N LEU A 41 24.87 3.48 0.78
CA LEU A 41 24.37 3.22 -0.56
C LEU A 41 22.91 3.61 -0.68
N HIS A 42 22.51 3.91 -1.90
CA HIS A 42 21.12 4.11 -2.29
C HIS A 42 20.91 3.46 -3.65
N LEU A 43 19.65 3.21 -4.03
CA LEU A 43 19.32 2.46 -5.24
C LEU A 43 20.06 2.99 -6.49
N ALA A 44 20.16 4.32 -6.63
CA ALA A 44 20.83 4.96 -7.77
C ALA A 44 22.37 4.88 -7.77
N SER A 45 23.00 4.51 -6.64
CA SER A 45 24.46 4.36 -6.51
C SER A 45 24.90 2.91 -6.39
N MET A 46 23.97 1.96 -6.46
CA MET A 46 24.26 0.53 -6.37
C MET A 46 24.72 -0.02 -7.72
N SER A 47 25.43 -1.15 -7.70
CA SER A 47 25.76 -1.85 -8.93
C SER A 47 24.49 -2.41 -9.58
N THR A 48 24.52 -2.64 -10.89
CA THR A 48 23.40 -3.26 -11.59
C THR A 48 23.06 -4.65 -11.05
N ASP A 49 24.05 -5.38 -10.53
CA ASP A 49 23.85 -6.72 -9.99
C ASP A 49 23.23 -6.69 -8.59
N ASP A 50 23.53 -5.68 -7.78
CA ASP A 50 22.82 -5.43 -6.53
C ASP A 50 21.35 -5.05 -6.82
N ILE A 51 21.11 -4.17 -7.81
CA ILE A 51 19.76 -3.76 -8.20
C ILE A 51 18.93 -4.95 -8.70
N LYS A 52 19.53 -5.85 -9.50
CA LYS A 52 18.86 -7.08 -9.93
C LYS A 52 18.41 -7.94 -8.75
N GLN A 53 19.27 -8.14 -7.75
CA GLN A 53 18.92 -8.90 -6.55
C GLN A 53 17.73 -8.28 -5.80
N ILE A 54 17.68 -6.95 -5.72
CA ILE A 54 16.54 -6.23 -5.12
C ILE A 54 15.26 -6.49 -5.91
N ILE A 55 15.31 -6.39 -7.24
CA ILE A 55 14.17 -6.67 -8.12
C ILE A 55 13.72 -8.13 -7.98
N ASP A 56 14.65 -9.08 -7.90
CA ASP A 56 14.34 -10.50 -7.68
C ASP A 56 13.62 -10.70 -6.33
N CYS A 57 14.09 -10.04 -5.27
CA CYS A 57 13.41 -10.05 -3.97
C CYS A 57 11.99 -9.45 -4.04
N TRP A 58 11.78 -8.36 -4.79
CA TRP A 58 10.44 -7.81 -5.01
C TRP A 58 9.53 -8.78 -5.76
N CYS A 59 10.04 -9.45 -6.80
CA CYS A 59 9.31 -10.45 -7.56
C CYS A 59 8.91 -11.63 -6.66
N LEU A 60 9.83 -12.17 -5.87
CA LEU A 60 9.58 -13.28 -4.95
C LEU A 60 8.52 -12.93 -3.91
N LEU A 61 8.65 -11.77 -3.25
CA LEU A 61 7.68 -11.31 -2.26
C LEU A 61 6.31 -11.10 -2.91
N THR A 62 6.26 -10.48 -4.10
CA THR A 62 5.01 -10.28 -4.81
C THR A 62 4.33 -11.60 -5.15
N GLN A 63 5.09 -12.60 -5.61
CA GLN A 63 4.57 -13.93 -5.93
C GLN A 63 4.06 -14.66 -4.68
N GLU A 64 4.78 -14.58 -3.56
CA GLU A 64 4.37 -15.15 -2.27
C GLU A 64 2.99 -14.63 -1.87
N TYR A 65 2.82 -13.31 -1.82
CA TYR A 65 1.56 -12.70 -1.40
C TYR A 65 0.45 -12.79 -2.46
N ALA A 66 0.79 -12.78 -3.75
CA ALA A 66 -0.21 -12.96 -4.81
C ALA A 66 -0.77 -14.40 -4.84
N SER A 67 -0.02 -15.38 -4.33
CA SER A 67 -0.51 -16.75 -4.17
C SER A 67 -1.53 -16.89 -3.02
N ASP A 68 -1.52 -15.95 -2.08
CA ASP A 68 -2.49 -15.86 -1.00
C ASP A 68 -3.70 -15.02 -1.44
N GLY A 69 -4.78 -15.71 -1.82
CA GLY A 69 -6.00 -15.10 -2.35
C GLY A 69 -6.76 -14.15 -1.41
N ARG A 70 -6.27 -13.90 -0.19
CA ARG A 70 -6.81 -12.89 0.73
C ARG A 70 -6.42 -11.46 0.35
N PHE A 71 -5.25 -11.28 -0.24
CA PHE A 71 -4.70 -9.95 -0.52
C PHE A 71 -5.09 -9.50 -1.92
N LYS A 72 -5.44 -8.22 -2.04
CA LYS A 72 -5.89 -7.63 -3.33
C LYS A 72 -4.90 -6.63 -3.89
N TRP A 73 -4.00 -6.14 -3.05
CA TRP A 73 -3.08 -5.09 -3.43
C TRP A 73 -1.74 -5.25 -2.72
N ILE A 74 -0.65 -5.08 -3.48
CA ILE A 74 0.71 -5.07 -2.98
C ILE A 74 1.35 -3.79 -3.52
N GLN A 75 1.79 -2.91 -2.62
CA GLN A 75 2.49 -1.66 -2.95
C GLN A 75 3.90 -1.72 -2.40
N ILE A 76 4.88 -1.76 -3.31
CA ILE A 76 6.29 -1.56 -3.00
C ILE A 76 6.62 -0.10 -3.29
N PHE A 77 7.31 0.58 -2.37
CA PHE A 77 7.74 1.97 -2.55
C PHE A 77 8.97 2.31 -1.70
N GLU A 78 9.76 3.25 -2.18
CA GLU A 78 10.91 3.84 -1.48
C GLU A 78 10.63 5.32 -1.24
N ASN A 79 10.73 5.77 0.01
CA ASN A 79 10.79 7.18 0.35
C ASN A 79 12.25 7.53 0.64
N ARG A 80 12.84 8.41 -0.18
CA ARG A 80 14.27 8.76 -0.08
C ARG A 80 14.46 10.20 0.38
N GLY A 81 15.34 10.36 1.37
CA GLY A 81 15.81 11.66 1.84
C GLY A 81 14.92 12.27 2.92
N GLU A 82 15.53 13.11 3.75
CA GLU A 82 14.85 13.77 4.87
C GLU A 82 13.66 14.61 4.42
N LEU A 83 13.78 15.29 3.28
CA LEU A 83 12.70 16.08 2.67
C LEU A 83 11.46 15.23 2.33
N MET A 84 11.63 13.93 2.09
CA MET A 84 10.55 12.98 1.81
C MET A 84 10.06 12.26 3.09
N GLY A 85 10.53 12.69 4.27
CA GLY A 85 10.15 12.12 5.56
C GLY A 85 10.90 10.85 5.96
N SER A 86 12.02 10.52 5.29
CA SER A 86 12.86 9.38 5.66
C SER A 86 13.91 9.79 6.69
N SER A 87 13.82 9.26 7.92
CA SER A 87 14.72 9.57 9.03
C SER A 87 15.84 8.54 9.25
N ASN A 88 15.78 7.40 8.56
CA ASN A 88 16.81 6.36 8.61
C ASN A 88 17.56 6.34 7.27
N PRO A 89 18.86 6.68 7.23
CA PRO A 89 19.62 6.78 5.98
C PRO A 89 19.86 5.41 5.31
N HIS A 90 19.68 4.31 6.05
CA HIS A 90 19.93 2.97 5.52
C HIS A 90 19.01 2.66 4.33
N PRO A 91 19.51 2.11 3.22
CA PRO A 91 18.71 1.91 2.02
C PRO A 91 17.67 0.82 2.22
N HIS A 92 16.40 1.19 2.09
CA HIS A 92 15.28 0.27 2.25
C HIS A 92 14.06 0.70 1.45
N CYS A 93 13.18 -0.26 1.16
CA CYS A 93 11.81 0.02 0.76
C CYS A 93 10.82 -0.42 1.83
N GLN A 94 9.60 0.05 1.67
CA GLN A 94 8.43 -0.40 2.40
C GLN A 94 7.54 -1.20 1.46
N VAL A 95 6.90 -2.22 2.00
CA VAL A 95 5.92 -3.03 1.28
C VAL A 95 4.63 -3.06 2.07
N CYS A 96 3.58 -2.50 1.51
CA CYS A 96 2.23 -2.56 2.06
C CYS A 96 1.43 -3.61 1.29
N ILE A 97 0.92 -4.60 2.00
CA ILE A 97 0.02 -5.64 1.48
C ILE A 97 -1.36 -5.40 2.08
N ASP A 98 -2.36 -5.15 1.26
CA ASP A 98 -3.72 -4.83 1.69
C ASP A 98 -4.75 -5.83 1.16
N ILE A 99 -5.79 -6.09 1.95
CA ILE A 99 -6.95 -6.90 1.53
C ILE A 99 -7.97 -6.12 0.68
N ASP A 100 -7.80 -4.80 0.56
CA ASP A 100 -8.61 -3.93 -0.28
C ASP A 100 -7.70 -3.08 -1.18
N ILE A 101 -8.22 -2.68 -2.33
CA ILE A 101 -7.47 -1.86 -3.27
C ILE A 101 -7.47 -0.41 -2.75
N SER A 102 -6.28 0.20 -2.69
CA SER A 102 -6.12 1.60 -2.31
C SER A 102 -7.04 2.51 -3.13
N LYS A 103 -7.71 3.47 -2.47
CA LYS A 103 -8.63 4.43 -3.10
C LYS A 103 -8.01 5.15 -4.30
N LYS A 104 -6.72 5.48 -4.23
CA LYS A 104 -5.98 6.17 -5.30
C LYS A 104 -5.78 5.30 -6.53
N ILE A 105 -5.56 4.00 -6.34
CA ILE A 105 -5.45 3.02 -7.43
C ILE A 105 -6.83 2.72 -8.02
N LYS A 106 -7.88 2.62 -7.19
CA LYS A 106 -9.27 2.51 -7.67
C LYS A 106 -9.61 3.66 -8.64
N GLN A 107 -9.21 4.89 -8.29
CA GLN A 107 -9.40 6.05 -9.17
C GLN A 107 -8.59 5.95 -10.47
N LEU A 108 -7.33 5.50 -10.41
CA LEU A 108 -6.49 5.32 -11.60
C LEU A 108 -7.04 4.23 -12.54
N LEU A 109 -7.47 3.10 -12.00
CA LEU A 109 -8.09 2.01 -12.76
C LEU A 109 -9.38 2.46 -13.46
N LEU A 110 -10.18 3.32 -12.82
CA LEU A 110 -11.41 3.88 -13.41
C LEU A 110 -11.15 4.78 -14.62
N ILE A 111 -10.00 5.46 -14.68
CA ILE A 111 -9.62 6.30 -15.83
C ILE A 111 -9.27 5.43 -17.04
N PHE A 112 -8.73 4.22 -16.80
CA PHE A 112 -8.23 3.33 -17.84
C PHE A 112 -9.15 2.17 -18.19
N THR A 113 -10.32 2.02 -17.56
CA THR A 113 -11.24 0.90 -17.84
C THR A 113 -11.71 0.74 -19.29
N PRO A 114 -11.84 1.77 -20.15
CA PRO A 114 -12.17 1.53 -21.56
C PRO A 114 -10.94 1.15 -22.42
N ILE A 115 -9.71 1.19 -21.87
CA ILE A 115 -8.47 0.95 -22.60
C ILE A 115 -7.71 -0.18 -21.89
N SER A 116 -7.50 -1.31 -22.55
CA SER A 116 -6.66 -2.38 -21.98
C SER A 116 -5.34 -1.79 -21.44
N LEU A 117 -4.98 -2.11 -20.19
CA LEU A 117 -3.73 -1.68 -19.56
C LEU A 117 -2.49 -1.99 -20.44
N SER A 118 -2.55 -3.08 -21.23
CA SER A 118 -1.51 -3.41 -22.20
C SER A 118 -1.38 -2.39 -23.34
N THR A 119 -2.48 -1.80 -23.79
CA THR A 119 -2.52 -0.82 -24.88
C THR A 119 -1.95 0.54 -24.47
N LEU A 120 -2.23 0.97 -23.25
CA LEU A 120 -1.77 2.28 -22.76
C LEU A 120 -0.26 2.29 -22.48
N TYR A 121 0.27 1.25 -21.84
CA TYR A 121 1.68 1.16 -21.47
C TYR A 121 2.60 1.07 -22.70
N ILE A 122 2.21 0.27 -23.69
CA ILE A 122 2.96 0.15 -24.96
C ILE A 122 2.96 1.49 -25.72
N SER A 123 1.83 2.20 -25.75
CA SER A 123 1.76 3.50 -26.44
C SER A 123 2.63 4.59 -25.79
N PHE A 124 2.81 4.54 -24.46
CA PHE A 124 3.71 5.47 -23.76
C PHE A 124 5.19 5.16 -24.03
N LEU A 125 5.58 3.89 -24.02
CA LEU A 125 6.96 3.47 -24.31
C LEU A 125 7.37 3.69 -25.76
N GLN A 126 6.43 3.68 -26.70
CA GLN A 126 6.70 3.94 -28.12
C GLN A 126 6.85 5.42 -28.48
N LYS A 127 6.60 6.34 -27.54
CA LYS A 127 6.69 7.80 -27.76
C LYS A 127 7.97 8.44 -27.20
N ASN A 128 8.87 7.64 -26.62
CA ASN A 128 10.22 8.05 -26.21
C ASN A 128 11.24 7.14 -26.86
#